data_AF-A0A537HMZ3-F1
#
_entry.id   AF-A0A537HMZ3-F1
#
_cell.length_a   1.000
_cell.length_b   1.000
_cell.length_c   1.000
_cell.angle_alpha   90.00
_cell.angle_beta   90.00
_cell.angle_gamma   90.00
#
_symmetry.space_group_name_H-M   'P 1'
#
loop_
_entity.id
_entity.type
_entity.pdbx_description
1 polymer ?
#
loop_
_entity_poly.entity_id
_entity_poly.type
_entity_poly.pdbx_seq_one_letter_code
_entity_poly.pdbx_strand_id
1 'polypeptide(L)'
;MPQGYRAPNVPDSKVTPVFVRDELLNCFQSANREFANLLKMQVTDEALKQQVKTFVSTVFQQCGVSYTNPTRQGIEVAIKTCKDNAEKMMGAQGADIIRHHYAEMMKLVDRLP
;
A
#
# COMPACT_ATOMS: atom_id res chain seq x y z
N MET A 1 15.91 12.91 -4.88
CA MET A 1 15.02 11.76 -5.15
C MET A 1 13.67 12.10 -4.53
N PRO A 2 12.54 11.97 -5.24
CA PRO A 2 11.24 12.14 -4.59
C PRO A 2 11.18 11.07 -3.50
N GLN A 3 11.03 11.48 -2.25
CA GLN A 3 11.02 10.56 -1.13
C GLN A 3 9.75 9.73 -1.25
N GLY A 4 9.89 8.45 -1.61
CA GLY A 4 8.79 7.50 -1.57
C GLY A 4 8.15 7.46 -0.19
N TYR A 5 6.98 6.84 -0.09
CA TYR A 5 6.22 6.71 1.14
C TYR A 5 7.10 6.33 2.33
N ARG A 6 6.80 6.92 3.49
CA ARG A 6 7.38 6.55 4.77
C ARG A 6 6.26 6.43 5.78
N ALA A 7 6.36 5.41 6.63
CA ALA A 7 5.39 5.25 7.70
C ALA A 7 5.39 6.50 8.60
N PRO A 8 4.22 7.08 8.89
CA PRO A 8 4.13 8.26 9.74
C PRO A 8 4.53 7.90 11.18
N ASN A 9 5.29 8.81 11.80
CA ASN A 9 5.67 8.68 13.20
C ASN A 9 4.54 9.19 14.11
N VAL A 10 3.54 8.35 14.35
CA VAL A 10 2.41 8.60 15.28
C VAL A 10 2.54 7.72 16.53
N PRO A 11 1.90 8.05 17.68
CA PRO A 11 1.86 7.16 18.85
C PRO A 11 1.13 5.84 18.60
N ASP A 12 1.46 4.77 19.33
CA ASP A 12 0.83 3.43 19.17
C ASP A 12 -0.70 3.47 19.34
N SER A 13 -1.21 4.32 20.23
CA SER A 13 -2.65 4.51 20.44
C SER A 13 -3.40 5.06 19.23
N LYS A 14 -2.69 5.56 18.21
CA LYS A 14 -3.25 6.03 16.94
C LYS A 14 -3.15 4.98 15.83
N VAL A 15 -2.36 3.93 16.01
CA VAL A 15 -2.17 2.85 15.03
C VAL A 15 -3.32 1.85 15.16
N THR A 16 -4.44 2.16 14.51
CA THR A 16 -5.62 1.28 14.42
C THR A 16 -5.65 0.56 13.08
N PRO A 17 -6.38 -0.56 12.95
CA PRO A 17 -6.55 -1.21 11.65
C PRO A 17 -7.08 -0.28 10.55
N VAL A 18 -8.04 0.58 10.91
CA VAL A 18 -8.61 1.60 10.01
C VAL A 18 -7.53 2.59 9.56
N PHE A 19 -6.68 3.05 10.49
CA PHE A 19 -5.56 3.93 10.17
C PHE A 19 -4.56 3.26 9.23
N VAL A 20 -4.17 2.01 9.49
CA VAL A 20 -3.20 1.28 8.64
C VAL A 20 -3.76 1.02 7.24
N ARG A 21 -5.06 0.78 7.10
CA ARG A 21 -5.72 0.71 5.78
C ARG A 21 -5.62 2.03 5.03
N ASP A 22 -5.86 3.16 5.69
CA ASP A 22 -5.78 4.47 5.01
C ASP A 22 -4.34 4.78 4.59
N GLU A 23 -3.38 4.44 5.44
CA GLU A 23 -1.96 4.54 5.13
C GLU A 23 -1.54 3.59 3.98
N LEU A 24 -2.18 2.43 3.84
CA LEU A 24 -1.97 1.55 2.70
C LEU A 24 -2.35 2.23 1.38
N LEU A 25 -3.43 3.03 1.34
CA LEU A 25 -3.80 3.79 0.14
C LEU A 25 -2.75 4.86 -0.18
N ASN A 26 -2.26 5.57 0.84
CA ASN A 26 -1.20 6.58 0.68
C ASN A 26 0.10 5.96 0.17
N CYS A 27 0.48 4.80 0.72
CA CYS A 27 1.63 4.01 0.28
C CYS A 27 1.49 3.61 -1.18
N PHE A 28 0.37 3.00 -1.57
CA PHE A 28 0.13 2.61 -2.96
C PHE A 28 0.09 3.80 -3.92
N GLN A 29 -0.45 4.95 -3.50
CA GLN A 29 -0.44 6.17 -4.29
C GLN A 29 1.00 6.63 -4.56
N SER A 30 1.86 6.62 -3.56
CA SER A 30 3.27 6.94 -3.75
C SER A 30 3.99 5.91 -4.62
N ALA A 31 3.79 4.61 -4.40
CA ALA A 31 4.42 3.55 -5.19
C ALA A 31 4.04 3.63 -6.67
N ASN A 32 2.75 3.86 -6.97
CA ASN A 32 2.28 3.99 -8.35
C ASN A 32 2.84 5.26 -9.03
N ARG A 33 3.07 6.35 -8.30
CA ARG A 33 3.76 7.52 -8.85
C ARG A 33 5.20 7.18 -9.22
N GLU A 34 5.89 6.43 -8.37
CA GLU A 34 7.25 5.95 -8.64
C GLU A 34 7.29 5.00 -9.84
N PHE A 35 6.32 4.09 -9.96
CA PHE A 35 6.18 3.23 -11.15
C PHE A 35 5.88 4.02 -12.41
N ALA A 36 4.97 5.00 -12.36
CA ALA A 36 4.67 5.84 -13.51
C ALA A 36 5.92 6.59 -13.99
N ASN A 37 6.71 7.14 -13.06
CA ASN A 37 7.99 7.78 -13.38
C ASN A 37 9.00 6.79 -13.99
N LEU A 38 9.13 5.60 -13.40
CA LEU A 38 10.01 4.53 -13.89
C LEU A 38 9.66 4.12 -15.32
N LEU A 39 8.36 3.97 -15.60
CA LEU A 39 7.82 3.56 -16.89
C LEU A 39 7.62 4.73 -17.87
N LYS A 40 7.97 5.96 -17.48
CA LYS A 40 7.75 7.20 -18.26
C LYS A 40 6.29 7.41 -18.69
N MET A 41 5.35 6.94 -17.87
CA MET A 41 3.91 7.11 -18.07
C MET A 41 3.46 8.46 -17.53
N GLN A 42 2.63 9.17 -18.28
CA GLN A 42 1.94 10.35 -17.79
C GLN A 42 0.61 9.93 -17.15
N VAL A 43 0.50 10.09 -15.84
CA VAL A 43 -0.70 9.76 -15.07
C VAL A 43 -1.02 10.95 -14.17
N THR A 44 -2.29 11.35 -14.13
CA THR A 44 -2.74 12.39 -13.21
C THR A 44 -2.90 11.83 -11.80
N ASP A 45 -2.78 12.70 -10.80
CA ASP A 45 -2.95 12.30 -9.41
C ASP A 45 -4.35 11.73 -9.13
N GLU A 46 -5.38 12.27 -9.76
CA GLU A 46 -6.75 11.80 -9.63
C GLU A 46 -6.92 10.39 -10.20
N ALA A 47 -6.39 10.14 -11.41
CA ALA A 47 -6.46 8.83 -12.03
C ALA A 47 -5.74 7.78 -11.19
N LEU A 48 -4.57 8.15 -10.66
CA LEU A 48 -3.77 7.29 -9.81
C LEU A 48 -4.46 6.96 -8.49
N LYS A 49 -5.07 7.95 -7.82
CA LYS A 49 -5.87 7.73 -6.61
C LYS A 49 -7.03 6.76 -6.84
N GLN A 50 -7.75 6.90 -7.96
CA GLN A 50 -8.86 6.01 -8.29
C GLN A 50 -8.37 4.58 -8.58
N GLN A 51 -7.29 4.44 -9.36
CA GLN A 51 -6.70 3.14 -9.65
C GLN A 51 -6.25 2.42 -8.37
N VAL A 52 -5.57 3.13 -7.47
CA VAL A 52 -5.13 2.60 -6.18
C VAL A 52 -6.31 2.18 -5.32
N LYS A 53 -7.33 3.03 -5.20
CA LYS A 53 -8.53 2.71 -4.41
C LYS A 53 -9.21 1.45 -4.94
N THR A 54 -9.44 1.36 -6.24
CA THR A 54 -10.04 0.17 -6.87
C THR A 54 -9.20 -1.07 -6.60
N PHE A 55 -7.88 -1.00 -6.82
CA PHE A 55 -6.97 -2.12 -6.59
C PHE A 55 -7.01 -2.62 -5.15
N VAL A 56 -6.83 -1.72 -4.17
CA VAL A 56 -6.83 -2.09 -2.74
C VAL A 56 -8.19 -2.63 -2.31
N SER A 57 -9.30 -2.01 -2.73
CA SER A 57 -10.65 -2.52 -2.45
C SER A 57 -10.88 -3.92 -3.02
N THR A 58 -10.42 -4.19 -4.25
CA THR A 58 -10.50 -5.52 -4.85
C THR A 58 -9.68 -6.55 -4.07
N VAL A 59 -8.45 -6.22 -3.66
CA VAL A 59 -7.63 -7.13 -2.85
C VAL A 59 -8.28 -7.44 -1.51
N PHE A 60 -8.84 -6.43 -0.83
CA PHE A 60 -9.58 -6.62 0.43
C PHE A 60 -10.76 -7.57 0.23
N GLN A 61 -11.55 -7.37 -0.83
CA GLN A 61 -12.67 -8.26 -1.16
C GLN A 61 -12.20 -9.70 -1.44
N GLN A 62 -11.13 -9.87 -2.23
CA GLN A 62 -10.56 -11.19 -2.55
C GLN A 62 -10.06 -11.92 -1.30
N CYS A 63 -9.51 -11.18 -0.34
CA CYS A 63 -9.01 -11.74 0.91
C CYS A 63 -10.12 -11.96 1.96
N GLY A 64 -11.38 -11.59 1.68
CA GLY A 64 -12.47 -11.63 2.66
C GLY A 64 -12.30 -10.62 3.81
N VAL A 65 -11.53 -9.55 3.59
CA VAL A 65 -11.20 -8.53 4.59
C VAL A 65 -12.19 -7.37 4.47
N SER A 66 -12.78 -6.98 5.61
CA SER A 66 -13.64 -5.80 5.64
C SER A 66 -12.84 -4.54 5.37
N TYR A 67 -13.23 -3.78 4.35
CA TYR A 67 -12.61 -2.49 4.04
C TYR A 67 -12.92 -1.44 5.11
N THR A 68 -14.12 -1.45 5.68
CA THR A 68 -14.54 -0.43 6.67
C THR A 68 -14.10 -0.75 8.08
N ASN A 69 -14.04 -2.05 8.43
CA ASN A 69 -13.65 -2.53 9.74
C ASN A 69 -12.64 -3.69 9.64
N PRO A 70 -11.43 -3.45 9.12
CA PRO A 70 -10.43 -4.50 8.95
C PRO A 70 -9.90 -4.99 10.31
N THR A 71 -9.47 -6.24 10.34
CA THR A 71 -8.69 -6.79 11.47
C THR A 71 -7.20 -6.72 11.16
N ARG A 72 -6.35 -6.86 12.19
CA ARG A 72 -4.90 -6.96 12.01
C ARG A 72 -4.51 -8.07 11.03
N GLN A 73 -4.99 -9.29 11.28
CA GLN A 73 -4.72 -10.44 10.41
C GLN A 73 -5.22 -10.19 8.98
N GLY A 74 -6.38 -9.56 8.82
CA GLY A 74 -6.90 -9.19 7.49
C GLY A 74 -5.98 -8.22 6.76
N ILE A 75 -5.45 -7.21 7.47
CA ILE A 75 -4.50 -6.24 6.90
C ILE A 75 -3.20 -6.92 6.50
N GLU A 76 -2.63 -7.78 7.34
CA GLU A 76 -1.41 -8.53 7.03
C GLU A 76 -1.58 -9.34 5.73
N VAL A 77 -2.68 -10.08 5.61
CA VAL A 77 -3.01 -10.86 4.40
C VAL A 77 -3.19 -9.95 3.18
N ALA A 78 -3.94 -8.86 3.33
CA ALA A 78 -4.18 -7.93 2.23
C ALA A 78 -2.89 -7.25 1.75
N ILE A 79 -2.02 -6.80 2.66
CA ILE A 79 -0.73 -6.17 2.33
C ILE A 79 0.19 -7.17 1.63
N LYS A 80 0.23 -8.42 2.09
CA LYS A 80 1.01 -9.47 1.41
C LYS A 80 0.48 -9.73 0.00
N THR A 81 -0.83 -9.87 -0.18
CA THR A 81 -1.44 -10.07 -1.51
C THR A 81 -1.17 -8.88 -2.44
N CYS A 82 -1.28 -7.67 -1.90
CA CYS A 82 -0.90 -6.42 -2.57
C CYS A 82 0.54 -6.45 -3.09
N LYS A 83 1.50 -6.85 -2.24
CA LYS A 83 2.91 -7.03 -2.60
C LYS A 83 3.06 -8.06 -3.72
N ASP A 84 2.52 -9.27 -3.53
CA ASP A 84 2.66 -10.38 -4.49
C ASP A 84 2.10 -9.99 -5.88
N ASN A 85 0.98 -9.26 -5.91
CA ASN A 85 0.39 -8.74 -7.15
C ASN A 85 1.26 -7.68 -7.81
N ALA A 86 1.81 -6.74 -7.04
CA ALA A 86 2.72 -5.72 -7.56
C ALA A 86 4.01 -6.34 -8.13
N GLU A 87 4.58 -7.35 -7.47
CA GLU A 87 5.77 -8.07 -7.93
C GLU A 87 5.51 -8.79 -9.26
N LYS A 88 4.34 -9.43 -9.41
CA LYS A 88 3.93 -10.06 -10.66
C LYS A 88 3.77 -9.05 -11.80
N MET A 89 3.23 -7.87 -11.51
CA MET A 89 2.99 -6.83 -12.51
C MET A 89 4.27 -6.13 -12.94
N MET A 90 5.11 -5.73 -11.99
CA MET A 90 6.28 -4.92 -12.27
C MET A 90 7.52 -5.75 -12.58
N GLY A 91 7.61 -6.99 -12.09
CA GLY A 91 8.80 -7.80 -12.19
C GLY A 91 10.03 -7.14 -11.54
N ALA A 92 11.23 -7.49 -12.04
CA ALA A 92 12.49 -7.06 -11.44
C ALA A 92 12.67 -5.54 -11.40
N GLN A 93 12.19 -4.79 -12.39
CA GLN A 93 12.33 -3.33 -12.45
C GLN A 93 11.61 -2.60 -11.30
N GLY A 94 10.54 -3.19 -10.74
CA GLY A 94 9.81 -2.61 -9.62
C GLY A 94 10.28 -3.09 -8.24
N ALA A 95 11.20 -4.05 -8.17
CA ALA A 95 11.51 -4.78 -6.95
C ALA A 95 11.96 -3.87 -5.81
N ASP A 96 12.80 -2.87 -6.09
CA ASP A 96 13.28 -1.94 -5.06
C ASP A 96 12.19 -1.02 -4.51
N ILE A 97 11.31 -0.52 -5.38
CA ILE A 97 10.15 0.28 -4.97
C ILE A 97 9.24 -0.57 -4.10
N ILE A 98 8.88 -1.78 -4.54
CA ILE A 98 8.00 -2.68 -3.79
C ILE A 98 8.60 -3.03 -2.43
N ARG A 99 9.89 -3.38 -2.39
CA ARG A 99 10.61 -3.74 -1.16
C ARG A 99 10.62 -2.58 -0.16
N HIS A 100 10.89 -1.36 -0.62
CA HIS A 100 10.86 -0.15 0.22
C HIS A 100 9.47 0.08 0.80
N HIS A 101 8.44 0.14 -0.06
CA HIS A 101 7.06 0.42 0.36
C HIS A 101 6.50 -0.65 1.31
N TYR A 102 6.78 -1.91 1.04
CA TYR A 102 6.38 -3.01 1.91
C TYR A 102 7.05 -2.89 3.29
N ALA A 103 8.36 -2.62 3.34
CA ALA A 103 9.07 -2.43 4.60
C ALA A 103 8.52 -1.27 5.42
N GLU A 104 8.16 -0.15 4.79
CA GLU A 104 7.53 0.98 5.47
C GLU A 104 6.15 0.60 6.03
N MET A 105 5.29 -0.06 5.25
CA MET A 105 3.97 -0.48 5.73
C MET A 105 4.05 -1.47 6.89
N MET A 106 5.02 -2.39 6.88
CA MET A 106 5.18 -3.36 7.97
C MET A 106 5.50 -2.68 9.32
N LYS A 107 6.17 -1.51 9.32
CA LYS A 107 6.38 -0.74 10.56
C LYS A 107 5.08 -0.34 11.25
N LEU A 108 4.00 -0.11 10.50
CA LEU A 108 2.69 0.18 11.07
C LEU A 108 1.95 -1.10 11.48
N VAL A 109 2.05 -2.15 10.65
CA VAL A 109 1.41 -3.44 10.91
C VAL A 109 1.94 -4.09 12.18
N ASP A 110 3.25 -4.06 12.40
CA ASP A 110 3.90 -4.64 13.58
C ASP A 110 3.45 -3.98 14.89
N ARG A 111 2.89 -2.77 14.80
CA ARG A 111 2.40 -1.95 15.92
C ARG A 111 0.88 -2.06 16.11
N LEU A 112 0.18 -2.82 15.26
CA LEU A 112 -1.24 -3.06 15.45
C LEU A 112 -1.48 -3.89 16.73
N PRO A 113 -2.53 -3.56 17.51
CA PRO A 113 -2.91 -4.34 18.69
C PRO A 113 -3.36 -5.76 18.34
#